data_AF-A0A328YDP9-F1
#
_entry.id   AF-A0A328YDP9-F1
#
_cell.length_a   1.000
_cell.length_b   1.000
_cell.length_c   1.000
_cell.angle_alpha   90.00
_cell.angle_beta   90.00
_cell.angle_gamma   90.00
#
_symmetry.space_group_name_H-M   'P 1'
#
loop_
_entity.id
_entity.type
_entity.pdbx_description
1 polymer ?
#
loop_
_entity_poly.entity_id
_entity_poly.type
_entity_poly.pdbx_seq_one_letter_code
_entity_poly.pdbx_strand_id
1 'polypeptide(L)'
;KPSPGSEQRNEAIRACQRLGRSVWKKWSGYHRRSLVETKMHCFKRLGERVTARTFEHQVVELHVRVAVLNRFSQIGRPQTVLVAAMA
;
A
#
# COMPACT_ATOMS: atom_id res chain seq x y z
N LYS A 1 -9.91 -24.74 13.87
CA LYS A 1 -11.02 -23.75 13.78
C LYS A 1 -10.64 -22.69 12.75
N PRO A 2 -11.50 -22.32 11.79
CA PRO A 2 -11.18 -21.24 10.87
C PRO A 2 -10.88 -19.96 11.67
N SER A 3 -9.75 -19.31 11.36
CA SER A 3 -9.39 -18.03 11.98
C SER A 3 -10.20 -16.89 11.35
N PRO A 4 -10.38 -15.76 12.04
CA PRO A 4 -10.94 -14.57 11.43
C PRO A 4 -10.17 -14.24 10.13
N GLY A 5 -10.88 -14.13 9.00
CA GLY A 5 -10.29 -13.86 7.68
C GLY A 5 -9.82 -15.07 6.86
N SER A 6 -9.88 -16.29 7.41
CA SER A 6 -9.51 -17.50 6.66
C SER A 6 -10.45 -17.78 5.47
N GLU A 7 -11.72 -17.42 5.60
CA GLU A 7 -12.72 -17.53 4.55
C GLU A 7 -12.44 -16.60 3.37
N GLN A 8 -12.22 -15.30 3.62
CA GLN A 8 -11.87 -14.33 2.56
C GLN A 8 -10.56 -14.71 1.86
N ARG A 9 -9.57 -15.19 2.61
CA ARG A 9 -8.32 -15.68 2.02
C ARG A 9 -8.56 -16.88 1.10
N ASN A 10 -9.32 -17.87 1.57
CA ASN A 10 -9.58 -19.07 0.80
C ASN A 10 -10.43 -18.76 -0.45
N GLU A 11 -11.36 -17.82 -0.36
CA GLU A 11 -12.12 -17.32 -1.51
C GLU A 11 -11.22 -16.61 -2.53
N ALA A 12 -10.32 -15.73 -2.07
CA ALA A 12 -9.34 -15.08 -2.94
C ALA A 12 -8.44 -16.09 -3.67
N ILE A 13 -8.01 -17.16 -2.99
CA ILE A 13 -7.23 -18.25 -3.59
C ILE A 13 -8.05 -18.95 -4.67
N ARG A 14 -9.30 -19.34 -4.38
CA ARG A 14 -10.19 -19.97 -5.36
C ARG A 14 -10.45 -19.08 -6.57
N ALA A 15 -10.65 -17.78 -6.35
CA ALA A 15 -10.86 -16.82 -7.44
C ALA A 15 -9.60 -16.65 -8.30
N CYS A 16 -8.41 -16.61 -7.69
CA CYS A 16 -7.14 -16.58 -8.41
C CYS A 16 -6.91 -17.84 -9.24
N GLN A 17 -7.24 -19.03 -8.71
CA GLN A 17 -7.13 -20.30 -9.43
C GLN A 17 -8.05 -20.36 -10.66
N ARG A 18 -9.26 -19.81 -10.55
CA ARG A 18 -10.25 -19.84 -11.62
C ARG A 18 -10.03 -18.78 -12.72
N LEU A 19 -9.66 -17.56 -12.34
CA LEU A 19 -9.68 -16.39 -13.25
C LEU A 19 -8.28 -15.83 -13.53
N GLY A 20 -7.26 -16.32 -12.82
CA GLY A 20 -5.92 -15.75 -12.85
C GLY A 20 -5.75 -14.57 -11.88
N ARG A 21 -4.53 -14.43 -11.35
CA ARG A 21 -4.19 -13.43 -10.33
C ARG A 21 -4.32 -11.99 -10.82
N SER A 22 -3.96 -11.72 -12.07
CA SER A 22 -3.99 -10.37 -12.66
C SER A 22 -5.43 -9.84 -12.76
N VAL A 23 -6.33 -10.67 -13.31
CA VAL A 23 -7.76 -10.38 -13.45
C VAL A 23 -8.38 -10.18 -12.07
N TRP A 24 -8.15 -11.14 -11.14
CA TRP A 24 -8.67 -11.04 -9.79
C TRP A 24 -8.20 -9.78 -9.06
N LYS A 25 -6.92 -9.41 -9.16
CA LYS A 25 -6.36 -8.20 -8.53
C LYS A 25 -7.02 -6.91 -9.03
N LYS A 26 -7.36 -6.84 -10.31
CA LYS A 26 -8.02 -5.68 -10.92
C LYS A 26 -9.50 -5.62 -10.51
N TRP A 27 -10.22 -6.73 -10.62
CA TRP A 27 -11.64 -6.83 -10.30
C TRP A 27 -11.94 -6.60 -8.80
N SER A 28 -11.15 -7.22 -7.92
CA SER A 28 -11.35 -7.09 -6.46
C SER A 28 -10.91 -5.74 -5.87
N GLY A 29 -10.26 -4.87 -6.66
CA GLY A 29 -9.61 -3.66 -6.15
C GLY A 29 -8.43 -3.93 -5.20
N TYR A 30 -7.98 -5.18 -5.07
CA TYR A 30 -6.94 -5.58 -4.13
C TYR A 30 -5.61 -4.84 -4.37
N HIS A 31 -5.32 -4.47 -5.62
CA HIS A 31 -4.14 -3.68 -5.93
C HIS A 31 -4.11 -2.35 -5.16
N ARG A 32 -5.23 -1.62 -5.12
CA ARG A 32 -5.31 -0.33 -4.41
C ARG A 32 -5.15 -0.51 -2.91
N ARG A 33 -5.80 -1.53 -2.34
CA ARG A 33 -5.66 -1.86 -0.91
C ARG A 33 -4.22 -2.18 -0.54
N SER A 34 -3.56 -3.04 -1.33
CA SER A 34 -2.16 -3.40 -1.11
C SER A 34 -1.24 -2.18 -1.16
N LEU A 35 -1.45 -1.23 -2.08
CA LEU A 35 -0.67 0.01 -2.14
C LEU A 35 -0.85 0.87 -0.87
N VAL A 36 -2.07 0.99 -0.35
CA VAL A 36 -2.34 1.73 0.89
C VAL A 36 -1.67 1.06 2.09
N GLU A 37 -1.78 -0.27 2.21
CA GLU A 37 -1.14 -1.04 3.28
C GLU A 37 0.39 -0.87 3.25
N THR A 38 1.00 -0.93 2.06
CA THR A 38 2.44 -0.66 1.89
C THR A 38 2.79 0.77 2.29
N LYS A 39 2.01 1.78 1.88
CA LYS A 39 2.28 3.18 2.23
C LYS A 39 2.13 3.44 3.73
N MET A 40 1.16 2.80 4.38
CA MET A 40 0.99 2.85 5.84
C MET A 40 2.12 2.13 6.59
N HIS A 41 2.62 1.01 6.06
CA HIS A 41 3.80 0.36 6.60
C HIS A 41 5.02 1.30 6.56
N CYS A 42 5.28 1.96 5.43
CA CYS A 42 6.35 2.96 5.33
C CYS A 42 6.13 4.13 6.30
N PHE A 43 4.90 4.64 6.42
CA PHE A 43 4.56 5.72 7.34
C PHE A 43 4.89 5.37 8.80
N LYS A 44 4.52 4.16 9.25
CA LYS A 44 4.83 3.66 10.61
C LYS A 44 6.33 3.46 10.83
N ARG A 45 7.11 3.18 9.78
CA ARG A 45 8.56 3.02 9.84
C ARG A 45 9.32 4.35 9.95
N LEU A 46 8.70 5.48 9.62
CA LEU A 46 9.32 6.81 9.77
C LEU A 46 9.44 7.25 11.24
N GLY A 47 8.74 6.60 12.16
CA GLY A 47 8.91 6.80 13.59
C GLY A 47 8.03 5.87 14.40
N GLU A 48 8.60 5.21 15.41
CA GLU A 48 7.93 4.15 16.18
C GLU A 48 6.64 4.59 16.86
N ARG A 49 6.61 5.84 17.36
CA ARG A 49 5.46 6.45 18.08
C ARG A 49 5.36 7.94 17.79
N VAL A 50 4.21 8.52 18.10
CA VAL A 50 4.02 9.98 18.10
C VAL A 50 4.61 10.54 19.39
N THR A 51 5.41 11.60 19.28
CA THR A 51 6.19 12.16 20.40
C THR A 51 5.59 13.43 20.98
N ALA A 52 4.80 14.15 20.18
CA ALA A 52 4.10 15.35 20.61
C ALA A 52 3.14 15.07 21.78
N ARG A 53 3.15 15.98 22.79
CA ARG A 53 2.37 15.84 24.02
C ARG A 53 0.92 16.31 23.91
N THR A 54 0.63 17.21 22.97
CA THR A 54 -0.72 17.75 22.74
C THR A 54 -1.26 17.22 21.42
N PHE A 55 -2.57 16.98 21.36
CA PHE A 55 -3.23 16.44 20.16
C PHE A 55 -2.95 17.28 18.91
N GLU A 56 -3.03 18.61 19.01
CA GLU A 56 -2.71 19.51 17.89
C GLU A 56 -1.29 19.29 17.35
N HIS A 57 -0.30 19.15 18.24
CA HIS A 57 1.07 18.88 17.82
C HIS A 57 1.25 17.45 17.28
N GLN A 58 0.47 16.47 17.75
CA GLN A 58 0.44 15.13 17.17
C GLN A 58 -0.08 15.16 15.73
N VAL A 59 -1.15 15.92 15.47
CA VAL A 59 -1.68 16.11 14.12
C VAL A 59 -0.63 16.72 13.21
N VAL A 60 0.08 17.77 13.68
CA VAL A 60 1.18 18.39 12.92
C VAL A 60 2.32 17.39 12.67
N GLU A 61 2.73 16.62 13.67
CA GLU A 61 3.78 15.59 13.53
C GLU A 61 3.42 14.58 12.42
N LEU A 62 2.17 14.10 12.40
CA LEU A 62 1.69 13.19 11.37
C LEU A 62 1.67 13.85 9.98
N HIS A 63 1.25 15.12 9.86
CA HIS A 63 1.28 15.85 8.60
C HIS A 63 2.70 16.00 8.05
N VAL A 64 3.68 16.31 8.91
CA VAL A 64 5.08 16.38 8.51
C VAL A 64 5.58 15.01 8.01
N ARG A 65 5.26 13.92 8.71
CA ARG A 65 5.61 12.56 8.25
C ARG A 65 4.98 12.23 6.89
N VAL A 66 3.73 12.64 6.64
CA VAL A 66 3.09 12.48 5.32
C VAL A 66 3.82 13.30 4.26
N ALA A 67 4.17 14.54 4.54
CA ALA A 67 4.90 15.41 3.61
C ALA A 67 6.26 14.80 3.23
N VAL A 68 7.02 14.32 4.20
CA VAL A 68 8.30 13.61 3.99
C VAL A 68 8.11 12.37 3.12
N LEU A 69 7.13 11.52 3.45
CA LEU A 69 6.87 10.29 2.69
C LEU A 69 6.45 10.57 1.24
N ASN A 70 5.67 11.64 1.03
CA ASN A 70 5.29 12.09 -0.31
C ASN A 70 6.49 12.62 -1.09
N ARG A 71 7.41 13.34 -0.44
CA ARG A 71 8.65 13.80 -1.06
C ARG A 71 9.55 12.64 -1.49
N PHE A 72 9.72 11.63 -0.64
CA PHE A 72 10.43 10.41 -1.02
C PHE A 72 9.76 9.68 -2.18
N SER A 73 8.42 9.61 -2.19
CA SER A 73 7.68 9.01 -3.30
C SER A 73 7.90 9.75 -4.62
N GLN A 74 8.00 11.09 -4.59
CA GLN A 74 8.24 11.89 -5.78
C GLN A 74 9.65 11.70 -6.34
N ILE A 75 10.66 11.71 -5.47
CA ILE A 75 12.07 11.57 -5.88
C ILE A 75 12.39 10.14 -6.32
N GLY A 76 11.85 9.13 -5.62
CA GLY A 76 12.14 7.73 -5.87
C GLY A 76 11.29 7.08 -6.97
N ARG A 77 10.37 7.81 -7.61
CA ARG A 77 9.49 7.24 -8.65
C ARG A 77 10.28 7.06 -9.96
N PRO A 78 10.51 5.82 -10.43
CA PRO A 78 11.14 5.61 -11.72
C PRO A 78 10.24 6.11 -12.85
N GLN A 79 10.85 6.73 -13.87
CA GLN A 79 10.17 7.03 -15.13
C GLN A 79 10.26 5.81 -16.04
N THR A 80 9.17 5.07 -16.15
CA THR A 80 9.06 3.97 -17.10
C THR A 80 8.61 4.53 -18.45
N VAL A 81 9.47 4.40 -19.47
CA VAL A 81 9.15 4.72 -20.85
C VAL A 81 8.93 3.44 -21.64
N LEU A 82 7.90 3.41 -22.50
CA LEU A 82 7.73 2.34 -23.46
C LEU A 82 8.80 2.50 -24.54
N VAL A 83 9.67 1.50 -24.69
CA VAL A 83 10.62 1.45 -25.79
C VAL A 83 9.99 0.63 -26.91
N ALA A 84 10.06 1.11 -28.15
CA ALA A 84 9.61 0.35 -29.30
C ALA A 84 10.37 -0.98 -29.35
N ALA A 85 9.65 -2.07 -29.61
CA ALA A 85 10.29 -3.37 -29.82
C ALA A 85 11.25 -3.26 -31.01
N MET A 86 12.53 -3.59 -30.79
CA MET A 86 13.47 -3.75 -31.90
C MET A 86 12.97 -4.91 -32.77
N ALA A 87 12.68 -4.60 -34.03
CA ALA A 87 12.32 -5.57 -35.07
C ALA A 87 13.52 -6.44 -35.45
#